data_AF-A0A8H3IUA9-F1
#
_entry.id   AF-A0A8H3IUA9-F1
#
_cell.length_a   1.000
_cell.length_b   1.000
_cell.length_c   1.000
_cell.angle_alpha   90.00
_cell.angle_beta   90.00
_cell.angle_gamma   90.00
#
_symmetry.space_group_name_H-M   'P 1'
#
loop_
_entity.id
_entity.type
_entity.pdbx_description
1 polymer ?
#
loop_
_entity_poly.entity_id
_entity_poly.type
_entity_poly.pdbx_seq_one_letter_code
_entity_poly.pdbx_strand_id
1 'polypeptide(L)'
;MVLRASSWLSSFFHTGHISPFAIANLESTPRNCHRTYTTIQRHKGPSKKALRGWKPRDQYAINLAEQRKAANISRQAVLKEQRAASMGDPIRGVTTPFLESLDTALPLKSQPPMEQASNKTDPGDPSQPQPPLILPEKEYLLNDFLTEKELEQALNYSKALIEPLVDPKRTLVDSKAEADTAREHISLDKAAREAVSRIVSLGNLNSKERTRTNIRRMIDTFGRHNTDLYLRPKAPSLAELNSPKAEGSIPKDIKRVGADTGSSEVQIGILTAKIRVLADHYVGNRKDKANKRNLRLLLHRRQKLLKYMERKERGSGRWQNMIETLGLTEATWKGEIAVQ
;
A
#
# COMPACT_ATOMS: atom_id res chain seq x y z
N MET A 1 -26.00 -63.38 -20.33
CA MET A 1 -27.16 -63.68 -21.19
C MET A 1 -28.20 -64.37 -20.30
N VAL A 2 -29.45 -63.88 -20.30
CA VAL A 2 -30.66 -64.48 -19.67
C VAL A 2 -30.66 -64.39 -18.12
N LEU A 3 -31.33 -63.44 -17.45
CA LEU A 3 -32.75 -63.04 -17.31
C LEU A 3 -33.25 -63.35 -15.88
N ARG A 4 -34.02 -62.40 -15.36
CA ARG A 4 -34.67 -62.30 -14.04
C ARG A 4 -35.36 -63.57 -13.55
N ALA A 5 -35.36 -63.76 -12.22
CA ALA A 5 -36.36 -64.55 -11.52
C ALA A 5 -36.78 -63.86 -10.21
N SER A 6 -38.03 -64.13 -9.86
CA SER A 6 -38.90 -63.34 -9.00
C SER A 6 -38.90 -63.80 -7.55
N SER A 7 -39.35 -62.89 -6.70
CA SER A 7 -39.73 -63.05 -5.29
C SER A 7 -40.71 -64.21 -5.03
N TRP A 8 -40.63 -64.87 -3.86
CA TRP A 8 -41.71 -64.95 -2.86
C TRP A 8 -41.38 -65.86 -1.64
N LEU A 9 -41.84 -65.39 -0.46
CA LEU A 9 -42.35 -66.11 0.73
C LEU A 9 -41.45 -66.97 1.65
N SER A 10 -41.52 -66.66 2.96
CA SER A 10 -42.08 -67.50 4.06
C SER A 10 -41.75 -66.83 5.40
N SER A 11 -42.69 -66.28 6.18
CA SER A 11 -43.64 -66.92 7.12
C SER A 11 -43.11 -67.10 8.55
N PHE A 12 -43.90 -66.53 9.48
CA PHE A 12 -44.25 -67.02 10.83
C PHE A 12 -43.26 -66.88 12.01
N PHE A 13 -43.67 -66.10 13.03
CA PHE A 13 -44.16 -66.55 14.36
C PHE A 13 -44.49 -65.28 15.20
N HIS A 14 -45.77 -64.97 15.48
CA HIS A 14 -46.60 -65.32 16.65
C HIS A 14 -46.40 -64.44 17.92
N THR A 15 -47.32 -63.47 18.04
CA THR A 15 -48.08 -62.98 19.22
C THR A 15 -47.45 -62.87 20.61
N GLY A 16 -47.59 -61.68 21.22
CA GLY A 16 -47.58 -61.48 22.68
C GLY A 16 -47.98 -60.04 23.05
N HIS A 17 -49.18 -59.89 23.63
CA HIS A 17 -49.84 -58.68 24.10
C HIS A 17 -49.01 -57.80 25.06
N ILE A 18 -49.23 -56.48 25.02
CA ILE A 18 -49.72 -55.59 26.12
C ILE A 18 -49.50 -54.14 25.67
N SER A 19 -50.57 -53.36 25.50
CA SER A 19 -50.55 -51.89 25.57
C SER A 19 -50.79 -51.48 27.02
N PRO A 20 -50.20 -50.37 27.51
CA PRO A 20 -50.97 -49.12 27.45
C PRO A 20 -50.13 -47.84 27.23
N PHE A 21 -50.81 -46.82 26.70
CA PHE A 21 -50.63 -45.39 26.97
C PHE A 21 -49.35 -44.64 26.51
N ALA A 22 -49.52 -44.00 25.35
CA ALA A 22 -49.36 -42.56 25.13
C ALA A 22 -48.04 -41.88 25.55
N ILE A 23 -47.13 -41.75 24.59
CA ILE A 23 -46.26 -40.56 24.45
C ILE A 23 -46.44 -40.04 23.02
N ALA A 24 -47.05 -38.86 22.89
CA ALA A 24 -47.22 -38.17 21.62
C ALA A 24 -45.88 -37.61 21.15
N ASN A 25 -45.25 -38.27 20.17
CA ASN A 25 -44.16 -37.70 19.39
C ASN A 25 -44.76 -36.92 18.22
N LEU A 26 -44.83 -35.60 18.37
CA LEU A 26 -44.96 -34.64 17.28
C LEU A 26 -43.61 -34.57 16.55
N GLU A 27 -43.50 -35.25 15.42
CA GLU A 27 -42.44 -35.00 14.44
C GLU A 27 -42.60 -33.58 13.87
N SER A 28 -41.86 -32.62 14.42
CA SER A 28 -41.66 -31.33 13.79
C SER A 28 -40.60 -31.47 12.68
N THR A 29 -41.04 -31.57 11.44
CA THR A 29 -40.17 -31.39 10.27
C THR A 29 -39.55 -29.98 10.32
N PRO A 30 -38.24 -29.82 10.02
CA PRO A 30 -37.62 -28.50 9.97
C PRO A 30 -38.20 -27.73 8.78
N ARG A 31 -38.91 -26.64 9.06
CA ARG A 31 -39.36 -25.68 8.03
C ARG A 31 -38.11 -25.12 7.34
N ASN A 32 -37.93 -25.55 6.11
CA ASN A 32 -36.94 -25.04 5.19
C ASN A 32 -37.23 -23.54 4.91
N CYS A 33 -36.60 -22.64 5.67
CA CYS A 33 -36.67 -21.21 5.46
C CYS A 33 -35.81 -20.81 4.25
N HIS A 34 -36.25 -21.17 3.04
CA HIS A 34 -35.74 -20.52 1.85
C HIS A 34 -36.19 -19.06 1.85
N ARG A 35 -35.27 -18.17 2.23
CA ARG A 35 -35.39 -16.73 1.99
C ARG A 35 -35.38 -16.51 0.49
N THR A 36 -36.56 -16.58 -0.13
CA THR A 36 -36.74 -16.16 -1.50
C THR A 36 -36.44 -14.66 -1.54
N TYR A 37 -35.38 -14.28 -2.24
CA TYR A 37 -35.18 -12.90 -2.62
C TYR A 37 -36.31 -12.55 -3.59
N THR A 38 -37.40 -11.97 -3.08
CA THR A 38 -38.35 -11.28 -3.94
C THR A 38 -37.62 -10.10 -4.54
N THR A 39 -37.30 -10.20 -5.84
CA THR A 39 -36.83 -9.09 -6.63
C THR A 39 -37.86 -7.98 -6.50
N ILE A 40 -37.57 -6.94 -5.72
CA ILE A 40 -38.42 -5.75 -5.62
C ILE A 40 -38.48 -5.17 -7.03
N GLN A 41 -39.58 -5.44 -7.73
CA GLN A 41 -39.92 -4.80 -8.99
C GLN A 41 -39.90 -3.29 -8.71
N ARG A 42 -38.93 -2.57 -9.29
CA ARG A 42 -38.90 -1.11 -9.23
C ARG A 42 -40.10 -0.62 -10.02
N HIS A 43 -41.23 -0.43 -9.34
CA HIS A 43 -42.38 0.23 -9.93
C HIS A 43 -41.93 1.61 -10.40
N LYS A 44 -42.14 1.90 -11.70
CA LYS A 44 -41.98 3.25 -12.22
C LYS A 44 -42.86 4.17 -11.38
N GLY A 45 -42.26 5.19 -10.79
CA GLY A 45 -43.00 6.20 -10.03
C GLY A 45 -44.13 6.81 -10.87
N PRO A 46 -45.14 7.43 -10.24
CA PRO A 46 -46.30 7.97 -10.92
C PRO A 46 -45.88 8.91 -12.07
N SER A 47 -46.55 8.79 -13.22
CA SER A 47 -46.27 9.60 -14.40
C SER A 47 -46.44 11.10 -14.08
N LYS A 48 -45.70 11.98 -14.77
CA LYS A 48 -45.86 13.44 -14.64
C LYS A 48 -47.30 13.91 -14.92
N LYS A 49 -48.12 13.12 -15.63
CA LYS A 49 -49.56 13.38 -15.84
C LYS A 49 -50.38 13.00 -14.60
N ALA A 50 -50.04 11.90 -13.92
CA ALA A 50 -50.66 11.46 -12.68
C ALA A 50 -50.31 12.37 -11.48
N LEU A 51 -49.07 12.87 -11.41
CA LEU A 51 -48.65 13.85 -10.40
C LEU A 51 -49.34 15.22 -10.57
N ARG A 52 -49.70 15.61 -11.80
CA ARG A 52 -50.39 16.88 -12.09
C ARG A 52 -51.84 16.94 -11.62
N GLY A 53 -52.51 15.78 -11.51
CA GLY A 53 -53.88 15.68 -10.99
C GLY A 53 -53.94 15.48 -9.46
N TRP A 54 -52.83 15.13 -8.83
CA TRP A 54 -52.76 14.89 -7.38
C TRP A 54 -52.47 16.20 -6.64
N LYS A 55 -53.53 16.89 -6.20
CA LYS A 55 -53.42 18.02 -5.27
C LYS A 55 -53.46 17.46 -3.84
N PRO A 56 -52.38 17.52 -3.06
CA PRO A 56 -52.43 17.09 -1.67
C PRO A 56 -53.37 18.02 -0.90
N ARG A 57 -54.26 17.44 -0.07
CA ARG A 57 -55.34 18.18 0.60
C ARG A 57 -54.85 19.13 1.71
N ASP A 58 -53.62 18.94 2.18
CA ASP A 58 -53.07 19.66 3.33
C ASP A 58 -51.82 20.45 2.95
N GLN A 59 -51.94 21.78 2.90
CA GLN A 59 -50.82 22.68 2.59
C GLN A 59 -49.75 22.69 3.68
N TYR A 60 -50.13 22.50 4.95
CA TYR A 60 -49.20 22.54 6.07
C TYR A 60 -48.27 21.32 6.04
N ALA A 61 -48.82 20.13 5.79
CA ALA A 61 -48.01 18.92 5.64
C ALA A 61 -47.03 18.99 4.47
N ILE A 62 -47.41 19.63 3.35
CA ILE A 62 -46.49 19.89 2.22
C ILE A 62 -45.35 20.80 2.67
N ASN A 63 -45.67 21.95 3.28
CA ASN A 63 -44.67 22.93 3.71
C ASN A 63 -43.69 22.31 4.72
N LEU A 64 -44.17 21.50 5.66
CA LEU A 64 -43.32 20.79 6.62
C LEU A 64 -42.43 19.74 5.95
N ALA A 65 -42.95 19.01 4.96
CA ALA A 65 -42.15 18.05 4.18
C ALA A 65 -41.07 18.76 3.34
N GLU A 66 -41.39 19.92 2.76
CA GLU A 66 -40.45 20.77 2.04
C GLU A 66 -39.36 21.31 2.96
N GLN A 67 -39.70 21.78 4.17
CA GLN A 67 -38.72 22.20 5.18
C GLN A 67 -37.77 21.06 5.56
N ARG A 68 -38.30 19.85 5.81
CA ARG A 68 -37.48 18.65 6.10
C ARG A 68 -36.57 18.30 4.93
N LYS A 69 -37.07 18.38 3.70
CA LYS A 69 -36.29 18.13 2.48
C LYS A 69 -35.20 19.19 2.29
N ALA A 70 -35.51 20.46 2.49
CA ALA A 70 -34.56 21.57 2.41
C ALA A 70 -33.44 21.42 3.45
N ALA A 71 -33.77 21.05 4.68
CA ALA A 71 -32.79 20.76 5.74
C ALA A 71 -31.90 19.54 5.40
N ASN A 72 -32.45 18.49 4.78
CA ASN A 72 -31.64 17.36 4.32
C ASN A 72 -30.73 17.75 3.16
N ILE A 73 -31.22 18.54 2.20
CA ILE A 73 -30.43 19.05 1.07
C ILE A 73 -29.29 19.94 1.56
N SER A 74 -29.55 20.85 2.51
CA SER A 74 -28.50 21.69 3.09
C SER A 74 -27.44 20.85 3.83
N ARG A 75 -27.86 19.85 4.62
CA ARG A 75 -26.95 18.90 5.27
C ARG A 75 -26.14 18.08 4.24
N GLN A 76 -26.75 17.63 3.16
CA GLN A 76 -26.06 16.91 2.09
C GLN A 76 -25.04 17.79 1.37
N ALA A 77 -25.36 19.07 1.16
CA ALA A 77 -24.43 20.04 0.58
C ALA A 77 -23.17 20.19 1.46
N VAL A 78 -23.35 20.40 2.77
CA VAL A 78 -22.23 20.48 3.73
C VAL A 78 -21.39 19.20 3.73
N LEU A 79 -22.02 18.02 3.77
CA LEU A 79 -21.29 16.75 3.70
C LEU A 79 -20.56 16.55 2.37
N LYS A 80 -21.12 17.06 1.26
CA LYS A 80 -20.49 17.01 -0.06
C LYS A 80 -19.26 17.91 -0.10
N GLU A 81 -19.33 19.10 0.48
CA GLU A 81 -18.19 20.02 0.62
C GLU A 81 -17.08 19.41 1.47
N GLN A 82 -17.42 18.84 2.63
CA GLN A 82 -16.46 18.13 3.48
C GLN A 82 -15.78 16.97 2.74
N ARG A 83 -16.55 16.15 2.00
CA ARG A 83 -15.98 15.07 1.17
C ARG A 83 -15.11 15.61 0.05
N ALA A 84 -15.54 16.68 -0.63
CA ALA A 84 -14.77 17.30 -1.70
C ALA A 84 -13.43 17.85 -1.19
N ALA A 85 -13.41 18.46 0.01
CA ALA A 85 -12.19 18.90 0.66
C ALA A 85 -11.23 17.73 0.96
N SER A 86 -11.78 16.60 1.45
CA SER A 86 -10.97 15.40 1.75
C SER A 86 -10.46 14.65 0.51
N MET A 87 -11.11 14.81 -0.64
CA MET A 87 -10.80 14.05 -1.87
C MET A 87 -9.44 14.43 -2.47
N GLY A 88 -8.93 15.65 -2.27
CA GLY A 88 -7.62 16.09 -2.78
C GLY A 88 -7.50 16.13 -4.31
N ASP A 89 -6.27 16.28 -4.82
CA ASP A 89 -5.98 16.31 -6.26
C ASP A 89 -5.94 14.87 -6.86
N PRO A 90 -6.68 14.56 -7.93
CA PRO A 90 -6.60 13.25 -8.59
C PRO A 90 -5.21 12.91 -9.17
N ILE A 91 -4.37 13.90 -9.46
CA ILE A 91 -3.03 13.69 -10.02
C ILE A 91 -1.99 13.56 -8.90
N ARG A 92 -1.88 14.57 -8.03
CA ARG A 92 -0.84 14.63 -6.99
C ARG A 92 -1.27 14.07 -5.63
N GLY A 93 -2.56 13.99 -5.33
CA GLY A 93 -3.04 13.66 -3.99
C GLY A 93 -2.79 14.79 -3.00
N VAL A 94 -2.36 14.44 -1.79
CA VAL A 94 -1.91 15.36 -0.75
C VAL A 94 -0.39 15.28 -0.66
N THR A 95 0.30 16.41 -0.59
CA THR A 95 1.76 16.44 -0.46
C THR A 95 2.19 16.02 0.94
N THR A 96 3.12 15.07 1.02
CA THR A 96 3.71 14.58 2.27
C THR A 96 5.19 14.94 2.34
N PRO A 97 5.81 15.00 3.54
CA PRO A 97 7.25 15.23 3.68
C PRO A 97 8.08 14.20 2.90
N PHE A 98 7.60 12.95 2.86
CA PHE A 98 8.24 11.89 2.07
C PHE A 98 8.24 12.22 0.58
N LEU A 99 7.13 12.72 0.03
CA LEU A 99 7.06 13.11 -1.36
C LEU A 99 7.91 14.35 -1.68
N GLU A 100 8.01 15.32 -0.77
CA GLU A 100 8.89 16.49 -0.93
C GLU A 100 10.37 16.09 -1.01
N SER A 101 10.77 15.09 -0.22
CA SER A 101 12.12 14.56 -0.25
C SER A 101 12.51 13.86 -1.56
N LEU A 102 11.54 13.58 -2.44
CA LEU A 102 11.81 13.02 -3.77
C LEU A 102 12.38 14.06 -4.74
N ASP A 103 12.05 15.34 -4.56
CA ASP A 103 12.45 16.41 -5.49
C ASP A 103 13.95 16.70 -5.36
N THR A 104 14.47 16.63 -4.14
CA THR A 104 15.89 16.75 -3.82
C THR A 104 16.65 15.42 -3.90
N ALA A 105 15.93 14.29 -3.96
CA ALA A 105 16.45 12.92 -3.76
C ALA A 105 17.17 12.70 -2.42
N LEU A 106 17.31 13.73 -1.59
CA LEU A 106 17.92 13.67 -0.28
C LEU A 106 16.99 12.96 0.69
N PRO A 107 17.54 12.19 1.64
CA PRO A 107 16.74 11.68 2.72
C PRO A 107 16.18 12.80 3.58
N LEU A 108 15.01 12.58 4.17
CA LEU A 108 14.55 13.40 5.29
C LEU A 108 15.60 13.26 6.39
N LYS A 109 16.17 14.39 6.84
CA LYS A 109 16.86 14.43 8.14
C LYS A 109 15.87 13.84 9.14
N SER A 110 16.29 12.83 9.89
CA SER A 110 15.44 12.15 10.87
C SER A 110 14.65 13.21 11.63
N GLN A 111 13.34 13.24 11.42
CA GLN A 111 12.50 13.98 12.33
C GLN A 111 12.71 13.32 13.69
N PRO A 112 12.89 14.09 14.78
CA PRO A 112 12.88 13.50 16.11
C PRO A 112 11.64 12.60 16.19
N PRO A 113 11.75 11.41 16.81
CA PRO A 113 10.63 10.48 16.87
C PRO A 113 9.44 11.28 17.37
N MET A 114 8.36 11.29 16.58
CA MET A 114 7.11 11.91 17.02
C MET A 114 6.84 11.35 18.42
N GLU A 115 6.89 12.22 19.43
CA GLU A 115 6.38 11.89 20.75
C GLU A 115 4.97 11.38 20.50
N GLN A 116 4.81 10.06 20.66
CA GLN A 116 3.51 9.43 20.57
C GLN A 116 2.66 10.17 21.59
N ALA A 117 1.66 10.89 21.09
CA ALA A 117 0.78 11.71 21.90
C ALA A 117 0.31 10.87 23.09
N SER A 118 0.86 11.17 24.26
CA SER A 118 0.43 10.65 25.54
C SER A 118 -0.98 11.16 25.77
N ASN A 119 -2.01 10.36 25.49
CA ASN A 119 -3.35 10.65 25.96
C ASN A 119 -4.16 9.37 26.18
N LYS A 120 -4.26 9.03 27.48
CA LYS A 120 -5.25 8.20 28.20
C LYS A 120 -5.45 6.75 27.73
N THR A 121 -4.82 5.85 28.48
CA THR A 121 -4.97 4.40 28.38
C THR A 121 -6.08 3.94 29.34
N ASP A 122 -7.20 3.46 28.80
CA ASP A 122 -8.13 2.59 29.53
C ASP A 122 -7.56 1.16 29.56
N PRO A 123 -7.64 0.42 30.69
CA PRO A 123 -7.09 -0.92 30.82
C PRO A 123 -8.03 -1.95 30.16
N GLY A 124 -7.95 -2.10 28.83
CA GLY A 124 -8.71 -3.13 28.12
C GLY A 124 -8.65 -3.16 26.59
N ASP A 125 -7.98 -2.21 25.91
CA ASP A 125 -7.96 -2.15 24.45
C ASP A 125 -6.77 -2.95 23.85
N PRO A 126 -6.94 -3.83 22.85
CA PRO A 126 -5.85 -4.57 22.17
C PRO A 126 -4.89 -3.69 21.35
N SER A 127 -5.00 -2.37 21.46
CA SER A 127 -4.18 -1.35 20.81
C SER A 127 -3.00 -0.93 21.69
N GLN A 128 -2.12 -1.87 22.08
CA GLN A 128 -0.90 -1.48 22.81
C GLN A 128 0.07 -0.68 21.91
N PRO A 129 0.65 0.44 22.41
CA PRO A 129 1.75 1.13 21.74
C PRO A 129 2.95 0.20 21.63
N GLN A 130 3.45 0.03 20.42
CA GLN A 130 4.56 -0.87 20.13
C GLN A 130 5.85 -0.36 20.80
N PRO A 131 6.72 -1.26 21.33
CA PRO A 131 8.09 -0.89 21.64
C PRO A 131 8.77 -0.36 20.36
N PRO A 132 9.67 0.64 20.45
CA PRO A 132 10.36 1.14 19.27
C PRO A 132 11.18 -0.01 18.68
N LEU A 133 10.71 -0.52 17.54
CA LEU A 133 11.49 -1.41 16.72
C LEU A 133 12.76 -0.64 16.33
N ILE A 134 13.92 -1.18 16.70
CA ILE A 134 15.22 -0.67 16.26
C ILE A 134 15.21 -0.81 14.73
N LEU A 135 14.85 0.27 14.04
CA LEU A 135 14.97 0.34 12.60
C LEU A 135 16.47 0.26 12.31
N PRO A 136 16.91 -0.61 11.39
CA PRO A 136 18.29 -0.51 10.91
C PRO A 136 18.48 0.92 10.40
N GLU A 137 19.57 1.56 10.81
CA GLU A 137 19.96 2.86 10.27
C GLU A 137 19.88 2.77 8.76
N LYS A 138 18.97 3.54 8.15
CA LYS A 138 18.78 3.48 6.70
C LYS A 138 20.01 4.08 6.07
N GLU A 139 20.84 3.22 5.48
CA GLU A 139 21.98 3.66 4.69
C GLU A 139 21.47 4.51 3.53
N TYR A 140 21.94 5.75 3.47
CA TYR A 140 21.55 6.66 2.42
C TYR A 140 22.32 6.31 1.15
N LEU A 141 21.57 6.17 0.07
CA LEU A 141 22.13 5.92 -1.26
C LEU A 141 22.76 7.21 -1.76
N LEU A 142 23.99 7.10 -2.26
CA LEU A 142 24.57 8.14 -3.08
C LEU A 142 24.19 7.94 -4.55
N ASN A 143 24.80 8.72 -5.46
CA ASN A 143 24.64 8.51 -6.88
C ASN A 143 25.12 7.11 -7.31
N ASP A 144 24.61 6.63 -8.45
CA ASP A 144 24.96 5.33 -9.04
C ASP A 144 24.73 4.11 -8.12
N PHE A 145 23.80 4.24 -7.16
CA PHE A 145 23.40 3.19 -6.23
C PHE A 145 24.50 2.73 -5.25
N LEU A 146 25.48 3.60 -4.98
CA LEU A 146 26.51 3.35 -3.98
C LEU A 146 26.00 3.64 -2.57
N THR A 147 26.48 2.89 -1.59
CA THR A 147 26.35 3.24 -0.17
C THR A 147 27.61 3.95 0.33
N GLU A 148 27.51 4.73 1.41
CA GLU A 148 28.66 5.43 1.99
C GLU A 148 29.75 4.44 2.43
N LYS A 149 29.33 3.29 2.99
CA LYS A 149 30.24 2.22 3.42
C LYS A 149 30.95 1.56 2.25
N GLU A 150 30.24 1.25 1.16
CA GLU A 150 30.85 0.68 -0.05
C GLU A 150 31.85 1.65 -0.67
N LEU A 151 31.52 2.95 -0.71
CA LEU A 151 32.42 3.98 -1.20
C LEU A 151 33.69 4.07 -0.34
N GLU A 152 33.55 4.09 0.98
CA GLU A 152 34.70 4.11 1.90
C GLU A 152 35.57 2.85 1.76
N GLN A 153 34.95 1.67 1.66
CA GLN A 153 35.66 0.42 1.44
C GLN A 153 36.44 0.43 0.13
N ALA A 154 35.84 0.91 -0.96
CA ALA A 154 36.49 1.02 -2.26
C ALA A 154 37.67 2.01 -2.22
N LEU A 155 37.50 3.16 -1.58
CA LEU A 155 38.56 4.16 -1.44
C LEU A 155 39.72 3.64 -0.56
N ASN A 156 39.42 2.93 0.51
CA ASN A 156 40.44 2.32 1.37
C ASN A 156 41.20 1.20 0.66
N TYR A 157 40.48 0.38 -0.11
CA TYR A 157 41.11 -0.65 -0.95
C TYR A 157 42.03 -0.02 -2.00
N SER A 158 41.57 1.03 -2.70
CA SER A 158 42.40 1.75 -3.68
C SER A 158 43.64 2.37 -3.03
N LYS A 159 43.50 2.95 -1.84
CA LYS A 159 44.63 3.50 -1.07
C LYS A 159 45.66 2.43 -0.74
N ALA A 160 45.21 1.26 -0.26
CA ALA A 160 46.11 0.16 0.11
C ALA A 160 46.90 -0.40 -1.09
N LEU A 161 46.32 -0.35 -2.30
CA LEU A 161 47.01 -0.78 -3.52
C LEU A 161 48.07 0.20 -4.02
N ILE A 162 47.89 1.50 -3.75
CA ILE A 162 48.74 2.59 -4.25
C ILE A 162 49.75 3.05 -3.19
N GLU A 163 49.65 2.52 -1.97
CA GLU A 163 50.55 2.86 -0.87
C GLU A 163 52.01 2.65 -1.27
N PRO A 164 52.89 3.65 -1.08
CA PRO A 164 54.28 3.54 -1.51
C PRO A 164 54.96 2.40 -0.76
N LEU A 165 55.60 1.51 -1.51
CA LEU A 165 56.32 0.36 -0.96
C LEU A 165 57.50 0.84 -0.14
N VAL A 166 57.62 0.31 1.08
CA VAL A 166 58.79 0.53 1.93
C VAL A 166 59.85 -0.49 1.56
N ASP A 167 61.04 -0.01 1.23
CA ASP A 167 62.14 -0.89 0.87
C ASP A 167 62.61 -1.70 2.10
N PRO A 168 62.85 -3.01 1.96
CA PRO A 168 63.31 -3.83 3.08
C PRO A 168 64.73 -3.46 3.52
N LYS A 169 65.54 -2.89 2.61
CA LYS A 169 66.91 -2.46 2.85
C LYS A 169 66.98 -0.97 3.19
N ARG A 170 66.62 -0.63 4.43
CA ARG A 170 66.57 0.75 4.93
C ARG A 170 67.90 1.52 4.90
N THR A 171 69.03 0.84 4.77
CA THR A 171 70.37 1.47 4.77
C THR A 171 70.70 2.20 3.48
N LEU A 172 69.99 1.91 2.37
CA LEU A 172 70.27 2.46 1.05
C LEU A 172 69.31 3.59 0.66
N VAL A 173 68.25 3.82 1.43
CA VAL A 173 67.16 4.73 1.08
C VAL A 173 67.17 5.95 2.01
N ASP A 174 67.03 7.13 1.42
CA ASP A 174 66.93 8.38 2.16
C ASP A 174 65.57 8.46 2.87
N SER A 175 65.59 8.44 4.20
CA SER A 175 64.37 8.54 5.04
C SER A 175 63.52 9.77 4.72
N LYS A 176 64.14 10.88 4.31
CA LYS A 176 63.41 12.09 3.90
C LYS A 176 62.61 11.89 2.62
N ALA A 177 63.18 11.20 1.63
CA ALA A 177 62.51 10.93 0.37
C ALA A 177 61.29 10.01 0.58
N GLU A 178 61.42 8.99 1.44
CA GLU A 178 60.29 8.14 1.83
C GLU A 178 59.18 8.92 2.56
N ALA A 179 59.56 9.85 3.45
CA ALA A 179 58.60 10.68 4.16
C ALA A 179 57.86 11.64 3.21
N ASP A 180 58.56 12.19 2.21
CA ASP A 180 57.99 13.12 1.25
C ASP A 180 57.02 12.39 0.29
N THR A 181 57.37 11.20 -0.21
CA THR A 181 56.45 10.38 -1.03
C THR A 181 55.22 9.93 -0.24
N ALA A 182 55.37 9.56 1.03
CA ALA A 182 54.25 9.23 1.90
C ALA A 182 53.30 10.43 2.12
N ARG A 183 53.85 11.63 2.30
CA ARG A 183 53.07 12.88 2.42
C ARG A 183 52.31 13.20 1.13
N GLU A 184 52.98 13.09 -0.01
CA GLU A 184 52.36 13.28 -1.32
C GLU A 184 51.21 12.30 -1.52
N HIS A 185 51.42 11.01 -1.23
CA HIS A 185 50.38 9.99 -1.31
C HIS A 185 49.16 10.33 -0.43
N ILE A 186 49.37 10.73 0.84
CA ILE A 186 48.27 11.15 1.74
C ILE A 186 47.52 12.36 1.17
N SER A 187 48.23 13.33 0.62
CA SER A 187 47.62 14.53 0.05
C SER A 187 46.76 14.22 -1.19
N LEU A 188 47.26 13.34 -2.07
CA LEU A 188 46.55 12.90 -3.28
C LEU A 188 45.34 12.04 -2.92
N ASP A 189 45.48 11.11 -1.99
CA ASP A 189 44.41 10.28 -1.45
C ASP A 189 43.28 11.15 -0.85
N LYS A 190 43.63 12.17 -0.06
CA LYS A 190 42.65 13.15 0.45
C LYS A 190 41.93 13.89 -0.67
N ALA A 191 42.67 14.43 -1.64
CA ALA A 191 42.11 15.15 -2.77
C ALA A 191 41.19 14.26 -3.63
N ALA A 192 41.59 13.00 -3.86
CA ALA A 192 40.80 12.01 -4.58
C ALA A 192 39.51 11.67 -3.83
N ARG A 193 39.55 11.44 -2.51
CA ARG A 193 38.33 11.22 -1.69
C ARG A 193 37.38 12.40 -1.81
N GLU A 194 37.88 13.63 -1.67
CA GLU A 194 37.06 14.83 -1.81
C GLU A 194 36.44 14.94 -3.21
N ALA A 195 37.21 14.69 -4.27
CA ALA A 195 36.71 14.72 -5.64
C ALA A 195 35.62 13.67 -5.88
N VAL A 196 35.86 12.41 -5.51
CA VAL A 196 34.91 11.31 -5.68
C VAL A 196 33.65 11.54 -4.85
N SER A 197 33.78 12.03 -3.61
CA SER A 197 32.62 12.35 -2.77
C SER A 197 31.70 13.40 -3.42
N ARG A 198 32.27 14.39 -4.12
CA ARG A 198 31.49 15.42 -4.85
C ARG A 198 30.81 14.85 -6.10
N ILE A 199 31.51 13.99 -6.84
CA ILE A 199 30.97 13.31 -8.04
C ILE A 199 29.76 12.46 -7.66
N VAL A 200 29.88 11.73 -6.55
CA VAL A 200 28.87 10.77 -6.09
C VAL A 200 27.76 11.44 -5.25
N SER A 201 27.94 12.70 -4.84
CA SER A 201 26.95 13.43 -4.04
C SER A 201 25.58 13.58 -4.72
N LEU A 202 24.50 13.42 -3.94
CA LEU A 202 23.12 13.53 -4.44
C LEU A 202 22.72 14.95 -4.91
N GLY A 203 23.44 15.99 -4.47
CA GLY A 203 23.11 17.39 -4.78
C GLY A 203 23.29 17.73 -6.27
N ASN A 204 24.20 17.03 -6.96
CA ASN A 204 24.55 17.31 -8.35
C ASN A 204 23.76 16.46 -9.37
N LEU A 205 22.75 15.71 -8.91
CA LEU A 205 22.07 14.72 -9.75
C LEU A 205 21.24 15.34 -10.88
N ASN A 206 21.28 14.68 -12.03
CA ASN A 206 20.33 14.88 -13.11
C ASN A 206 18.94 14.34 -12.72
N SER A 207 17.87 14.89 -13.28
CA SER A 207 16.48 14.39 -13.18
C SER A 207 16.33 12.87 -13.37
N LYS A 208 17.07 12.30 -14.32
CA LYS A 208 17.10 10.85 -14.60
C LYS A 208 17.67 10.06 -13.43
N GLU A 209 18.76 10.54 -12.85
CA GLU A 209 19.43 9.91 -11.70
C GLU A 209 18.58 10.05 -10.45
N ARG A 210 17.99 11.23 -10.19
CA ARG A 210 17.02 11.41 -9.09
C ARG A 210 15.89 10.41 -9.19
N THR A 211 15.34 10.20 -10.40
CA THR A 211 14.29 9.20 -10.62
C THR A 211 14.77 7.78 -10.32
N ARG A 212 16.01 7.42 -10.67
CA ARG A 212 16.60 6.11 -10.38
C ARG A 212 16.80 5.90 -8.88
N THR A 213 17.38 6.88 -8.18
CA THR A 213 17.54 6.86 -6.72
C THR A 213 16.18 6.76 -6.04
N ASN A 214 15.19 7.54 -6.50
CA ASN A 214 13.82 7.48 -5.97
C ASN A 214 13.16 6.12 -6.19
N ILE A 215 13.40 5.44 -7.32
CA ILE A 215 12.91 4.07 -7.55
C ILE A 215 13.49 3.11 -6.51
N ARG A 216 14.78 3.22 -6.22
CA ARG A 216 15.42 2.39 -5.18
C ARG A 216 14.84 2.70 -3.81
N ARG A 217 14.70 3.98 -3.46
CA ARG A 217 14.03 4.41 -2.22
C ARG A 217 12.62 3.82 -2.09
N MET A 218 11.84 3.76 -3.17
CA MET A 218 10.50 3.15 -3.15
C MET A 218 10.54 1.63 -2.89
N ILE A 219 11.52 0.93 -3.45
CA ILE A 219 11.73 -0.51 -3.20
C ILE A 219 12.11 -0.71 -1.73
N ASP A 220 13.00 0.12 -1.19
CA ASP A 220 13.45 -0.02 0.19
C ASP A 220 12.35 0.38 1.20
N THR A 221 11.49 1.36 0.89
CA THR A 221 10.42 1.80 1.79
C THR A 221 9.20 0.90 1.76
N PHE A 222 8.77 0.47 0.57
CA PHE A 222 7.52 -0.26 0.38
C PHE A 222 7.70 -1.74 0.01
N GLY A 223 8.94 -2.20 -0.18
CA GLY A 223 9.22 -3.58 -0.49
C GLY A 223 8.81 -4.50 0.65
N ARG A 224 8.12 -5.59 0.32
CA ARG A 224 7.64 -6.59 1.29
C ARG A 224 8.75 -7.17 2.16
N HIS A 225 9.96 -7.24 1.63
CA HIS A 225 11.15 -7.68 2.34
C HIS A 225 11.48 -6.79 3.57
N ASN A 226 11.11 -5.51 3.56
CA ASN A 226 11.30 -4.60 4.68
C ASN A 226 10.01 -4.37 5.47
N THR A 227 8.87 -4.23 4.79
CA THR A 227 7.59 -3.91 5.46
C THR A 227 7.07 -5.05 6.33
N ASP A 228 7.28 -6.30 5.91
CA ASP A 228 6.80 -7.46 6.66
C ASP A 228 7.54 -7.61 8.03
N LEU A 229 8.65 -6.89 8.25
CA LEU A 229 9.39 -6.87 9.51
C LEU A 229 8.72 -6.05 10.62
N TYR A 230 8.02 -4.97 10.26
CA TYR A 230 7.47 -4.01 11.23
C TYR A 230 5.96 -3.77 11.09
N LEU A 231 5.36 -4.10 9.95
CA LEU A 231 3.92 -4.00 9.75
C LEU A 231 3.23 -5.31 10.08
N ARG A 232 2.12 -5.21 10.81
CA ARG A 232 1.29 -6.37 11.13
C ARG A 232 0.65 -6.92 9.85
N PRO A 233 0.66 -8.26 9.65
CA PRO A 233 -0.01 -8.86 8.51
C PRO A 233 -1.52 -8.65 8.61
N LYS A 234 -2.19 -8.72 7.45
CA LYS A 234 -3.65 -8.65 7.38
C LYS A 234 -4.25 -9.87 8.10
N ALA A 235 -5.24 -9.64 8.97
CA ALA A 235 -6.00 -10.73 9.57
C ALA A 235 -6.71 -11.57 8.48
N PRO A 236 -6.69 -12.91 8.58
CA PRO A 236 -7.39 -13.76 7.62
C PRO A 236 -8.88 -13.45 7.63
N SER A 237 -9.50 -13.51 6.46
CA SER A 237 -10.96 -13.38 6.34
C SER A 237 -11.66 -14.61 6.91
N LEU A 238 -12.92 -14.47 7.36
CA LEU A 238 -13.73 -15.60 7.82
C LEU A 238 -13.84 -16.71 6.75
N ALA A 239 -13.86 -16.34 5.47
CA ALA A 239 -13.86 -17.30 4.37
C ALA A 239 -12.56 -18.10 4.27
N GLU A 240 -11.41 -17.47 4.55
CA GLU A 240 -10.11 -18.14 4.57
C GLU A 240 -9.99 -19.07 5.77
N LEU A 241 -10.49 -18.67 6.94
CA LEU A 241 -10.53 -19.50 8.14
C LEU A 241 -11.41 -20.75 7.96
N ASN A 242 -12.57 -20.61 7.33
CA ASN A 242 -13.51 -21.71 7.11
C ASN A 242 -13.14 -22.61 5.91
N SER A 243 -12.04 -22.31 5.21
CA SER A 243 -11.61 -23.12 4.05
C SER A 243 -10.88 -24.38 4.54
N PRO A 244 -11.15 -25.58 3.98
CA PRO A 244 -10.51 -26.85 4.40
C PRO A 244 -8.97 -26.87 4.21
N LYS A 245 -8.43 -25.85 3.53
CA LYS A 245 -7.00 -25.62 3.33
C LYS A 245 -6.31 -24.95 4.54
N ALA A 246 -7.09 -24.40 5.48
CA ALA A 246 -6.59 -23.69 6.66
C ALA A 246 -6.01 -24.63 7.72
N GLU A 247 -6.52 -25.86 7.84
CA GLU A 247 -6.18 -26.77 8.94
C GLU A 247 -4.87 -27.56 8.73
N GLY A 248 -4.22 -27.51 7.56
CA GLY A 248 -3.08 -28.40 7.26
C GLY A 248 -1.89 -27.81 6.53
N SER A 249 -1.95 -26.56 6.07
CA SER A 249 -0.82 -25.96 5.35
C SER A 249 -0.91 -24.44 5.35
N ILE A 250 -0.55 -23.81 6.48
CA ILE A 250 0.15 -22.52 6.38
C ILE A 250 1.42 -22.87 5.59
N PRO A 251 1.57 -22.46 4.33
CA PRO A 251 2.77 -22.80 3.58
C PRO A 251 3.95 -22.31 4.41
N LYS A 252 4.87 -23.22 4.78
CA LYS A 252 6.14 -22.85 5.42
C LYS A 252 6.66 -21.60 4.73
N ASP A 253 6.90 -20.54 5.47
CA ASP A 253 7.31 -19.24 4.95
C ASP A 253 8.44 -19.41 3.93
N ILE A 254 8.08 -19.40 2.64
CA ILE A 254 9.07 -19.51 1.58
C ILE A 254 9.81 -18.19 1.62
N LYS A 255 11.00 -18.21 2.23
CA LYS A 255 11.88 -17.05 2.28
C LYS A 255 12.09 -16.55 0.86
N ARG A 256 11.91 -15.25 0.67
CA ARG A 256 12.12 -14.61 -0.63
C ARG A 256 13.61 -14.71 -0.97
N VAL A 257 13.90 -15.02 -2.24
CA VAL A 257 15.29 -15.13 -2.73
C VAL A 257 15.96 -13.75 -2.86
N GLY A 258 15.18 -12.68 -3.02
CA GLY A 258 15.72 -11.33 -3.19
C GLY A 258 14.75 -10.22 -2.83
N ALA A 259 15.15 -8.99 -3.16
CA ALA A 259 14.36 -7.78 -2.91
C ALA A 259 13.04 -7.79 -3.69
N ASP A 260 11.96 -7.45 -3.00
CA ASP A 260 10.65 -7.33 -3.61
C ASP A 260 10.53 -6.06 -4.45
N THR A 261 10.48 -6.23 -5.77
CA THR A 261 10.32 -5.15 -6.76
C THR A 261 8.95 -5.17 -7.44
N GLY A 262 8.17 -6.23 -7.22
CA GLY A 262 6.97 -6.54 -7.99
C GLY A 262 5.67 -6.29 -7.24
N SER A 263 5.70 -6.04 -5.93
CA SER A 263 4.47 -5.77 -5.17
C SER A 263 3.74 -4.52 -5.66
N SER A 264 2.41 -4.53 -5.49
CA SER A 264 1.57 -3.40 -5.91
C SER A 264 1.96 -2.09 -5.24
N GLU A 265 2.41 -2.14 -3.98
CA GLU A 265 2.88 -0.98 -3.21
C GLU A 265 4.12 -0.34 -3.87
N VAL A 266 5.13 -1.15 -4.16
CA VAL A 266 6.36 -0.71 -4.84
C VAL A 266 6.04 -0.16 -6.23
N GLN A 267 5.20 -0.85 -7.00
CA GLN A 267 4.78 -0.37 -8.33
C GLN A 267 4.03 0.96 -8.25
N ILE A 268 3.13 1.15 -7.28
CA ILE A 268 2.42 2.41 -7.05
C ILE A 268 3.39 3.52 -6.65
N GLY A 269 4.34 3.24 -5.76
CA GLY A 269 5.39 4.19 -5.36
C GLY A 269 6.24 4.66 -6.55
N ILE A 270 6.71 3.71 -7.37
CA ILE A 270 7.47 4.00 -8.60
C ILE A 270 6.66 4.85 -9.59
N LEU A 271 5.37 4.52 -9.78
CA LEU A 271 4.49 5.30 -10.63
C LEU A 271 4.29 6.71 -10.09
N THR A 272 4.15 6.87 -8.78
CA THR A 272 4.01 8.18 -8.13
C THR A 272 5.25 9.04 -8.34
N ALA A 273 6.46 8.49 -8.19
CA ALA A 273 7.70 9.22 -8.49
C ALA A 273 7.76 9.67 -9.97
N LYS A 274 7.40 8.79 -10.91
CA LYS A 274 7.38 9.12 -12.36
C LYS A 274 6.30 10.15 -12.70
N ILE A 275 5.12 10.04 -12.11
CA ILE A 275 4.01 10.97 -12.31
C ILE A 275 4.40 12.36 -11.83
N ARG A 276 5.07 12.48 -10.68
CA ARG A 276 5.53 13.77 -10.14
C ARG A 276 6.46 14.49 -11.12
N VAL A 277 7.53 13.83 -11.55
CA VAL A 277 8.50 14.37 -12.53
C VAL A 277 7.81 14.79 -13.84
N LEU A 278 6.93 13.94 -14.38
CA LEU A 278 6.23 14.26 -15.63
C LEU A 278 5.17 15.36 -15.46
N ALA A 279 4.50 15.42 -14.31
CA ALA A 279 3.53 16.46 -14.01
C ALA A 279 4.22 17.82 -13.89
N ASP A 280 5.36 17.91 -13.22
CA ASP A 280 6.15 19.14 -13.11
C ASP A 280 6.66 19.61 -14.49
N HIS A 281 7.19 18.68 -15.30
CA HIS A 281 7.58 18.98 -16.68
C HIS A 281 6.41 19.49 -17.54
N TYR A 282 5.22 18.88 -17.40
CA TYR A 282 4.04 19.27 -18.17
C TYR A 282 3.50 20.66 -17.80
N VAL A 283 3.63 21.08 -16.54
CA VAL A 283 3.23 22.44 -16.10
C VAL A 283 4.01 23.51 -16.87
N GLY A 284 5.32 23.32 -17.05
CA GLY A 284 6.16 24.21 -17.88
C GLY A 284 5.90 24.07 -19.38
N ASN A 285 5.62 22.85 -19.85
CA ASN A 285 5.54 22.50 -21.27
C ASN A 285 4.12 22.11 -21.72
N ARG A 286 3.15 23.03 -21.62
CA ARG A 286 1.73 22.78 -21.95
C ARG A 286 1.45 22.34 -23.39
N LYS A 287 2.33 22.65 -24.34
CA LYS A 287 2.19 22.27 -25.75
C LYS A 287 2.60 20.81 -26.02
N ASP A 288 3.24 20.14 -25.07
CA ASP A 288 3.71 18.76 -25.23
C ASP A 288 2.57 17.74 -25.07
N LYS A 289 1.94 17.41 -26.21
CA LYS A 289 0.82 16.46 -26.28
C LYS A 289 1.25 15.02 -25.99
N ALA A 290 2.49 14.66 -26.31
CA ALA A 290 3.02 13.31 -26.11
C ALA A 290 3.18 13.02 -24.61
N ASN A 291 3.79 13.95 -23.88
CA ASN A 291 3.94 13.80 -22.43
C ASN A 291 2.62 13.92 -21.68
N LYS A 292 1.66 14.74 -22.16
CA LYS A 292 0.27 14.72 -21.63
C LYS A 292 -0.36 13.33 -21.75
N ARG A 293 -0.17 12.63 -22.87
CA ARG A 293 -0.66 11.26 -23.07
C ARG A 293 0.06 10.28 -22.12
N ASN A 294 1.38 10.38 -22.00
CA ASN A 294 2.17 9.53 -21.11
C ASN A 294 1.75 9.69 -19.64
N LEU A 295 1.54 10.92 -19.19
CA LEU A 295 1.04 11.23 -17.85
C LEU A 295 -0.32 10.56 -17.60
N ARG A 296 -1.27 10.66 -18.54
CA ARG A 296 -2.57 9.98 -18.44
C ARG A 296 -2.44 8.47 -18.33
N LEU A 297 -1.58 7.85 -19.15
CA LEU A 297 -1.35 6.41 -19.12
C LEU A 297 -0.78 5.94 -17.77
N LEU A 298 0.15 6.70 -17.18
CA LEU A 298 0.70 6.39 -15.86
C LEU A 298 -0.33 6.55 -14.75
N LEU A 299 -1.14 7.61 -14.79
CA LEU A 299 -2.24 7.83 -13.84
C LEU A 299 -3.25 6.67 -13.87
N HIS A 300 -3.69 6.26 -15.06
CA HIS A 300 -4.63 5.15 -15.21
C HIS A 300 -4.01 3.80 -14.80
N ARG A 301 -2.71 3.59 -15.04
CA ARG A 301 -2.00 2.40 -14.55
C ARG A 301 -1.95 2.38 -13.02
N ARG A 302 -1.63 3.51 -12.39
CA ARG A 302 -1.62 3.64 -10.92
C ARG A 302 -3.02 3.42 -10.34
N GLN A 303 -4.05 4.00 -10.96
CA GLN A 303 -5.45 3.81 -10.57
C GLN A 303 -5.87 2.34 -10.60
N LYS A 304 -5.50 1.59 -11.65
CA LYS A 304 -5.80 0.15 -11.75
C LYS A 304 -5.15 -0.65 -10.61
N LEU A 305 -3.89 -0.34 -10.29
CA LEU A 305 -3.17 -0.97 -9.19
C LEU A 305 -3.79 -0.63 -7.83
N LEU A 306 -4.16 0.62 -7.60
CA LEU A 306 -4.85 1.05 -6.37
C LEU A 306 -6.20 0.36 -6.20
N LYS A 307 -7.02 0.26 -7.26
CA LYS A 307 -8.29 -0.50 -7.21
C LYS A 307 -8.09 -1.99 -6.95
N TYR A 308 -7.03 -2.58 -7.49
CA TYR A 308 -6.70 -3.98 -7.21
C TYR A 308 -6.28 -4.16 -5.75
N MET A 309 -5.36 -3.32 -5.28
CA MET A 309 -4.81 -3.38 -3.94
C MET A 309 -5.88 -3.07 -2.88
N GLU A 310 -6.79 -2.13 -3.13
CA GLU A 310 -7.95 -1.88 -2.27
C GLU A 310 -8.80 -3.14 -2.08
N ARG A 311 -9.11 -3.88 -3.15
CA ARG A 311 -9.88 -5.12 -3.01
C ARG A 311 -9.14 -6.23 -2.25
N LYS A 312 -7.82 -6.25 -2.29
CA LYS A 312 -7.00 -7.31 -1.68
C LYS A 312 -6.59 -6.99 -0.25
N GLU A 313 -6.16 -5.77 0.03
CA GLU A 313 -5.45 -5.37 1.24
C GLU A 313 -6.16 -4.27 2.03
N ARG A 314 -7.37 -3.82 1.64
CA ARG A 314 -8.04 -2.75 2.37
C ARG A 314 -8.21 -3.08 3.85
N GLY A 315 -7.75 -2.15 4.70
CA GLY A 315 -7.72 -2.30 6.16
C GLY A 315 -6.47 -2.99 6.71
N SER A 316 -5.54 -3.42 5.86
CA SER A 316 -4.21 -3.88 6.28
C SER A 316 -3.32 -2.69 6.65
N GLY A 317 -2.44 -2.87 7.66
CA GLY A 317 -1.46 -1.85 8.04
C GLY A 317 -0.53 -1.45 6.89
N ARG A 318 -0.32 -2.36 5.92
CA ARG A 318 0.46 -2.10 4.70
C ARG A 318 -0.20 -1.11 3.75
N TRP A 319 -1.51 -1.27 3.55
CA TRP A 319 -2.29 -0.34 2.74
C TRP A 319 -2.30 1.05 3.36
N GLN A 320 -2.54 1.15 4.67
CA GLN A 320 -2.54 2.41 5.41
C GLN A 320 -1.18 3.11 5.32
N ASN A 321 -0.09 2.39 5.62
CA ASN A 321 1.28 2.92 5.53
C ASN A 321 1.60 3.49 4.14
N MET A 322 1.22 2.77 3.07
CA MET A 322 1.43 3.26 1.70
C MET A 322 0.62 4.53 1.41
N ILE A 323 -0.66 4.55 1.74
CA ILE A 323 -1.56 5.67 1.49
C ILE A 323 -1.11 6.92 2.24
N GLU A 324 -0.76 6.79 3.51
CA GLU A 324 -0.30 7.89 4.37
C GLU A 324 1.07 8.41 3.92
N THR A 325 2.02 7.52 3.64
CA THR A 325 3.38 7.93 3.23
C THR A 325 3.38 8.62 1.86
N LEU A 326 2.62 8.10 0.89
CA LEU A 326 2.53 8.67 -0.46
C LEU A 326 1.44 9.74 -0.61
N GLY A 327 0.65 10.03 0.43
CA GLY A 327 -0.42 11.02 0.40
C GLY A 327 -1.50 10.75 -0.66
N LEU A 328 -1.81 9.46 -0.92
CA LEU A 328 -2.75 9.08 -1.97
C LEU A 328 -4.18 9.15 -1.45
N THR A 329 -4.99 10.05 -2.01
CA THR A 329 -6.40 10.21 -1.63
C THR A 329 -7.33 9.41 -2.51
N GLU A 330 -8.58 9.24 -2.06
CA GLU A 330 -9.60 8.51 -2.80
C GLU A 330 -9.80 9.05 -4.23
N ALA A 331 -9.60 10.35 -4.48
CA ALA A 331 -9.68 10.91 -5.84
C ALA A 331 -8.67 10.32 -6.83
N THR A 332 -7.54 9.81 -6.34
CA THR A 332 -6.49 9.25 -7.20
C THR A 332 -6.86 7.88 -7.77
N TRP A 333 -7.89 7.21 -7.25
CA TRP A 333 -8.36 5.94 -7.82
C TRP A 333 -9.87 5.79 -7.95
N LYS A 334 -10.68 6.51 -7.18
CA LYS A 334 -12.15 6.50 -7.30
C LYS A 334 -12.59 7.48 -8.40
N GLY A 335 -13.57 7.06 -9.20
CA GLY A 335 -14.07 7.85 -10.33
C GLY A 335 -13.19 7.79 -11.58
N GLU A 336 -13.36 8.78 -12.45
CA GLU A 336 -12.62 8.93 -13.71
C GLU A 336 -11.57 10.03 -13.58
N ILE A 337 -10.35 9.74 -14.01
CA ILE A 337 -9.24 10.70 -13.97
C ILE A 337 -9.12 11.36 -15.34
N ALA A 338 -9.40 12.66 -15.38
CA ALA A 338 -9.21 13.51 -16.55
C ALA A 338 -8.05 14.48 -16.30
N VAL A 339 -7.10 14.55 -17.24
CA VAL A 339 -6.02 15.54 -17.23
C VAL A 339 -6.41 16.68 -18.15
N GLN A 340 -6.67 17.86 -17.58
CA GLN A 340 -7.09 19.05 -18.31
C GLN A 340 -5.99 19.63 -19.20
#